data_AF-A0A3B3Y5N3-F1
#
_entry.id   AF-A0A3B3Y5N3-F1
#
_cell.length_a   1.000
_cell.length_b   1.000
_cell.length_c   1.000
_cell.angle_alpha   90.00
_cell.angle_beta   90.00
_cell.angle_gamma   90.00
#
_symmetry.space_group_name_H-M   'P 1'
#
loop_
_entity.id
_entity.type
_entity.pdbx_description
1 polymer ?
#
loop_
_entity_poly.entity_id
_entity_poly.type
_entity_poly.pdbx_seq_one_letter_code
_entity_poly.pdbx_strand_id
1 'polypeptide(L)'
;MALLGTLAAKCCRSLLSKPCKGLFCGVLRPSWVQGCIGAKRHLLSEDVIKLQDFQQRKLAVAHLVTGSAGNYIELFREKMQRNELILRDELKLLLHLCQTPDDMLVARKAIYRYHAENRNLLYGDFKFGPLFMRLCYELGMEGMAAATLTDKDMKGFFIDSTTFNIAINMLFVKGLYESAMDVLRTMKSQGVPFNKDTLTLAIATCYKLNTAECYRISMSLIDEEQTRGQFITRHAYCFAVALALRRNDVEKAHSIYSQIMSTDSKLCQNFKVMILIMSGDVLGAVSVLSAAMSPSRSFFVKKPEFSKEVVDLLLLRSEGRPFKMKVEQVVTQLEQAGQVTQETLDDMLCRVPTGKRKPVILEVVRRTSRRTRTSLQSNLLSE
;
A
#
# COMPACT_ATOMS: atom_id res chain seq x y z
N MET A 1 8.05 -74.33 38.39
CA MET A 1 8.60 -74.03 37.06
C MET A 1 8.84 -72.53 36.96
N ALA A 2 10.09 -72.15 36.63
CA ALA A 2 10.61 -70.83 36.24
C ALA A 2 10.50 -69.67 37.27
N LEU A 3 11.60 -69.29 37.95
CA LEU A 3 12.74 -68.42 37.54
C LEU A 3 12.36 -66.92 37.63
N LEU A 4 12.82 -66.20 38.66
CA LEU A 4 14.09 -65.41 38.70
C LEU A 4 14.05 -64.16 37.78
N GLY A 5 14.38 -62.99 38.33
CA GLY A 5 14.60 -61.81 37.49
C GLY A 5 14.71 -60.46 38.19
N THR A 6 15.65 -60.34 39.12
CA THR A 6 16.11 -59.12 39.79
C THR A 6 16.73 -58.08 38.82
N LEU A 7 16.82 -56.84 39.29
CA LEU A 7 17.76 -55.76 38.85
C LEU A 7 17.43 -55.04 37.54
N ALA A 8 17.80 -53.78 37.30
CA ALA A 8 18.14 -52.61 38.09
C ALA A 8 18.49 -51.51 37.07
N ALA A 9 18.48 -50.27 37.54
CA ALA A 9 19.33 -49.16 37.11
C ALA A 9 18.94 -48.30 35.88
N LYS A 10 18.65 -47.03 36.25
CA LYS A 10 19.26 -45.79 35.75
C LYS A 10 19.04 -45.42 34.27
N CYS A 11 18.37 -44.29 34.02
CA CYS A 11 19.06 -43.00 33.88
C CYS A 11 18.08 -41.82 33.67
N CYS A 12 18.60 -40.63 33.95
CA CYS A 12 17.95 -39.34 34.12
C CYS A 12 17.26 -38.73 32.89
N ARG A 13 16.46 -37.68 33.20
CA ARG A 13 16.07 -36.49 32.41
C ARG A 13 14.68 -36.52 31.75
N SER A 14 13.77 -35.71 32.28
CA SER A 14 13.10 -34.63 31.53
C SER A 14 12.11 -33.87 32.42
N LEU A 15 12.58 -32.83 33.12
CA LEU A 15 11.73 -31.72 33.50
C LEU A 15 11.57 -30.84 32.25
N LEU A 16 10.55 -31.14 31.45
CA LEU A 16 10.16 -30.34 30.29
C LEU A 16 8.77 -29.74 30.51
N SER A 17 8.69 -28.48 30.07
CA SER A 17 7.48 -27.73 29.75
C SER A 17 6.67 -27.17 30.93
N LYS A 18 7.00 -25.92 31.27
CA LYS A 18 5.94 -24.93 31.52
C LYS A 18 5.98 -23.91 30.38
N PRO A 19 4.90 -23.72 29.62
CA PRO A 19 4.84 -22.67 28.61
C PRO A 19 4.63 -21.33 29.33
N CYS A 20 5.61 -20.44 29.26
CA CYS A 20 5.47 -19.05 29.68
C CYS A 20 4.49 -18.33 28.74
N LYS A 21 3.19 -18.46 29.04
CA LYS A 21 2.17 -17.52 28.59
C LYS A 21 2.48 -16.15 29.20
N GLY A 22 2.56 -15.11 28.36
CA GLY A 22 2.25 -13.74 28.81
C GLY A 22 3.37 -12.70 28.89
N LEU A 23 4.49 -12.80 28.15
CA LEU A 23 5.50 -11.72 28.14
C LEU A 23 5.81 -11.07 26.77
N PHE A 24 5.07 -11.39 25.71
CA PHE A 24 5.37 -10.92 24.35
C PHE A 24 4.48 -9.75 23.85
N CYS A 25 3.56 -9.23 24.67
CA CYS A 25 2.75 -8.05 24.31
C CYS A 25 3.41 -6.70 24.65
N GLY A 26 4.53 -6.69 25.38
CA GLY A 26 5.11 -5.45 25.94
C GLY A 26 6.10 -4.71 25.04
N VAL A 27 6.83 -5.42 24.17
CA VAL A 27 7.95 -4.82 23.39
C VAL A 27 7.53 -4.35 21.99
N LEU A 28 6.32 -4.71 21.54
CA LEU A 28 5.73 -4.24 20.27
C LEU A 28 4.66 -3.14 20.45
N ARG A 29 4.56 -2.52 21.65
CA ARG A 29 3.74 -1.33 21.85
C ARG A 29 4.63 -0.10 22.10
N PRO A 30 4.93 0.71 21.07
CA PRO A 30 4.97 2.13 21.28
C PRO A 30 3.53 2.58 21.57
N SER A 31 3.38 3.29 22.67
CA SER A 31 2.17 4.03 23.01
C SER A 31 1.67 4.85 21.82
N TRP A 32 0.46 4.50 21.38
CA TRP A 32 -0.62 5.39 20.93
C TRP A 32 -0.33 6.42 19.83
N VAL A 33 -1.09 6.25 18.74
CA VAL A 33 -1.93 7.27 18.10
C VAL A 33 -1.73 8.70 18.65
N GLN A 34 -0.64 9.33 18.24
CA GLN A 34 -0.51 10.78 18.24
C GLN A 34 -0.11 11.16 16.81
N GLY A 35 -0.98 11.91 16.15
CA GLY A 35 -0.88 12.21 14.73
C GLY A 35 0.44 12.89 14.38
N CYS A 36 1.36 12.16 13.76
CA CYS A 36 2.39 12.75 12.93
C CYS A 36 1.73 13.17 11.61
N ILE A 37 1.27 14.42 11.57
CA ILE A 37 1.04 15.16 10.33
C ILE A 37 2.41 15.22 9.63
N GLY A 38 2.64 14.39 8.60
CA GLY A 38 3.89 14.52 7.84
C GLY A 38 4.42 13.29 7.11
N ALA A 39 3.59 12.58 6.35
CA ALA A 39 3.98 11.91 5.11
C ALA A 39 2.73 11.31 4.48
N LYS A 40 2.48 11.58 3.20
CA LYS A 40 1.36 10.97 2.47
C LYS A 40 1.58 9.44 2.37
N ARG A 41 0.80 8.65 3.12
CA ARG A 41 0.89 7.18 3.23
C ARG A 41 0.15 6.46 2.08
N HIS A 42 0.46 6.79 0.83
CA HIS A 42 -0.14 6.10 -0.32
C HIS A 42 0.59 4.78 -0.58
N LEU A 43 -0.15 3.69 -0.82
CA LEU A 43 0.46 2.42 -1.25
C LEU A 43 0.63 2.37 -2.77
N LEU A 44 -0.20 3.10 -3.49
CA LEU A 44 -0.13 3.23 -4.94
C LEU A 44 0.59 4.52 -5.34
N SER A 45 1.34 4.46 -6.45
CA SER A 45 1.98 5.64 -7.02
C SER A 45 0.98 6.57 -7.70
N GLU A 46 1.38 7.83 -7.89
CA GLU A 46 0.58 8.83 -8.62
C GLU A 46 0.25 8.36 -10.04
N ASP A 47 1.13 7.59 -10.69
CA ASP A 47 0.89 7.03 -12.03
C ASP A 47 -0.28 6.02 -12.07
N VAL A 48 -0.54 5.33 -10.95
CA VAL A 48 -1.62 4.34 -10.83
C VAL A 48 -2.93 5.04 -10.45
N ILE A 49 -2.88 5.95 -9.49
CA ILE A 49 -4.06 6.70 -9.05
C ILE A 49 -4.51 7.68 -10.13
N LYS A 50 -3.57 8.35 -10.82
CA LYS A 50 -3.78 9.41 -11.82
C LYS A 50 -4.63 10.57 -11.29
N LEU A 51 -4.38 11.00 -10.06
CA LEU A 51 -5.14 12.08 -9.43
C LEU A 51 -4.78 13.42 -10.08
N GLN A 52 -3.49 13.66 -10.36
CA GLN A 52 -3.02 14.87 -11.04
C GLN A 52 -3.59 14.99 -12.47
N ASP A 53 -3.54 13.91 -13.26
CA ASP A 53 -4.14 13.89 -14.60
C ASP A 53 -5.64 14.20 -14.56
N PHE A 54 -6.34 13.68 -13.54
CA PHE A 54 -7.76 13.94 -13.33
C PHE A 54 -8.02 15.42 -12.98
N GLN A 55 -7.27 15.99 -12.06
CA GLN A 55 -7.36 17.41 -11.68
C GLN A 55 -7.12 18.33 -12.87
N GLN A 56 -6.10 18.06 -13.69
CA GLN A 56 -5.82 18.81 -14.91
C GLN A 56 -6.99 18.73 -15.90
N ARG A 57 -7.61 17.56 -16.06
CA ARG A 57 -8.79 17.40 -16.91
C ARG A 57 -10.00 18.18 -16.39
N LYS A 58 -10.24 18.21 -15.07
CA LYS A 58 -11.31 19.03 -14.49
C LYS A 58 -11.12 20.51 -14.82
N LEU A 59 -9.89 21.03 -14.66
CA LEU A 59 -9.57 22.42 -15.00
C LEU A 59 -9.80 22.72 -16.48
N ALA A 60 -9.33 21.83 -17.37
CA ALA A 60 -9.54 21.98 -18.80
C ALA A 60 -11.04 22.00 -19.17
N VAL A 61 -11.85 21.13 -18.56
CA VAL A 61 -13.30 21.08 -18.77
C VAL A 61 -13.98 22.35 -18.22
N ALA A 62 -13.60 22.82 -17.04
CA ALA A 62 -14.16 24.03 -16.45
C ALA A 62 -13.89 25.28 -17.31
N HIS A 63 -12.70 25.39 -17.92
CA HIS A 63 -12.39 26.48 -18.85
C HIS A 63 -13.20 26.45 -20.16
N LEU A 64 -13.62 25.27 -20.62
CA LEU A 64 -14.45 25.15 -21.82
C LEU A 64 -15.91 25.53 -21.56
N VAL A 65 -16.41 25.29 -20.35
CA VAL A 65 -17.83 25.47 -19.98
C VAL A 65 -18.14 26.89 -19.51
N THR A 66 -17.15 27.63 -19.01
CA THR A 66 -17.29 28.99 -18.44
C THR A 66 -17.74 30.05 -19.46
N GLY A 67 -17.91 29.70 -20.74
CA GLY A 67 -18.29 30.63 -21.81
C GLY A 67 -19.79 30.73 -22.16
N SER A 68 -20.68 29.83 -21.73
CA SER A 68 -22.06 29.84 -22.31
C SER A 68 -23.25 29.33 -21.49
N ALA A 69 -23.10 28.85 -20.25
CA ALA A 69 -24.26 28.36 -19.48
C ALA A 69 -24.10 28.64 -17.98
N GLY A 70 -25.22 28.86 -17.29
CA GLY A 70 -25.27 28.92 -15.83
C GLY A 70 -24.67 27.67 -15.15
N ASN A 71 -24.69 27.63 -13.82
CA ASN A 71 -24.11 26.52 -13.06
C ASN A 71 -24.63 25.16 -13.59
N TYR A 72 -23.81 24.45 -14.39
CA TYR A 72 -24.23 23.21 -15.07
C TYR A 72 -24.75 22.17 -14.07
N ILE A 73 -24.26 22.18 -12.82
CA ILE A 73 -24.74 21.32 -11.75
C ILE A 73 -26.21 21.58 -11.43
N GLU A 74 -26.66 22.85 -11.43
CA GLU A 74 -28.06 23.24 -11.22
C GLU A 74 -28.94 22.80 -12.39
N LEU A 75 -28.49 23.06 -13.63
CA LEU A 75 -29.20 22.60 -14.83
C LEU A 75 -29.34 21.07 -14.84
N PHE A 76 -28.28 20.34 -14.46
CA PHE A 76 -28.31 18.89 -14.33
C PHE A 76 -29.25 18.44 -13.21
N ARG A 77 -29.32 19.19 -12.09
CA ARG A 77 -30.26 18.92 -10.99
C ARG A 77 -31.71 19.08 -11.44
N GLU A 78 -32.03 20.13 -12.18
CA GLU A 78 -33.37 20.33 -12.77
C GLU A 78 -33.71 19.21 -13.75
N LYS A 79 -32.78 18.84 -14.63
CA LYS A 79 -32.93 17.70 -15.56
C LYS A 79 -33.25 16.40 -14.82
N MET A 80 -32.55 16.16 -13.71
CA MET A 80 -32.79 15.01 -12.84
C MET A 80 -34.19 15.04 -12.22
N GLN A 81 -34.68 16.21 -11.79
CA GLN A 81 -36.04 16.37 -11.24
C GLN A 81 -37.14 16.15 -12.29
N ARG A 82 -36.88 16.55 -13.54
CA ARG A 82 -37.79 16.33 -14.67
C ARG A 82 -37.79 14.89 -15.20
N ASN A 83 -37.00 14.00 -14.58
CA ASN A 83 -36.84 12.61 -14.97
C ASN A 83 -36.43 12.42 -16.44
N GLU A 84 -35.64 13.37 -16.98
CA GLU A 84 -35.12 13.27 -18.35
C GLU A 84 -33.97 12.25 -18.42
N LEU A 85 -33.78 11.63 -19.59
CA LEU A 85 -32.70 10.66 -19.84
C LEU A 85 -31.33 11.31 -19.59
N ILE A 86 -30.46 10.60 -18.86
CA ILE A 86 -29.08 11.04 -18.61
C ILE A 86 -28.18 10.47 -19.70
N LEU A 87 -27.59 11.35 -20.51
CA LEU A 87 -26.62 10.92 -21.52
C LEU A 87 -25.24 10.69 -20.91
N ARG A 88 -24.47 9.80 -21.54
CA ARG A 88 -23.11 9.43 -21.09
C ARG A 88 -22.18 10.65 -20.97
N ASP A 89 -22.16 11.51 -21.99
CA ASP A 89 -21.27 12.67 -22.01
C ASP A 89 -21.72 13.77 -21.05
N GLU A 90 -23.03 13.86 -20.77
CA GLU A 90 -23.57 14.76 -19.74
C GLU A 90 -23.14 14.32 -18.33
N LEU A 91 -23.21 13.01 -18.05
CA LEU A 91 -22.76 12.44 -16.78
C LEU A 91 -21.24 12.57 -16.61
N LYS A 92 -20.49 12.35 -17.69
CA LYS A 92 -19.04 12.58 -17.69
C LYS A 92 -18.73 14.05 -17.40
N LEU A 93 -19.43 14.98 -18.02
CA LEU A 93 -19.27 16.41 -17.80
C LEU A 93 -19.59 16.79 -16.34
N LEU A 94 -20.70 16.29 -15.79
CA LEU A 94 -21.08 16.46 -14.39
C LEU A 94 -19.93 16.09 -13.44
N LEU A 95 -19.35 14.90 -13.62
CA LEU A 95 -18.28 14.41 -12.76
C LEU A 95 -16.99 15.25 -12.85
N HIS A 96 -16.69 15.86 -13.98
CA HIS A 96 -15.53 16.76 -14.10
C HIS A 96 -15.79 18.14 -13.48
N LEU A 97 -17.04 18.59 -13.46
CA LEU A 97 -17.44 19.91 -12.94
C LEU A 97 -17.76 19.91 -11.44
N CYS A 98 -17.99 18.76 -10.82
CA CYS A 98 -18.23 18.67 -9.37
C CYS A 98 -17.04 19.23 -8.57
N GLN A 99 -17.30 20.16 -7.64
CA GLN A 99 -16.27 20.77 -6.80
C GLN A 99 -16.56 20.62 -5.30
N THR A 100 -17.83 20.43 -4.93
CA THR A 100 -18.27 20.38 -3.54
C THR A 100 -18.82 19.00 -3.15
N PRO A 101 -18.88 18.67 -1.84
CA PRO A 101 -19.58 17.49 -1.36
C PRO A 101 -21.06 17.43 -1.78
N ASP A 102 -21.72 18.58 -1.93
CA ASP A 102 -23.13 18.64 -2.37
C ASP A 102 -23.28 18.29 -3.86
N ASP A 103 -22.35 18.74 -4.71
CA ASP A 103 -22.30 18.30 -6.12
C ASP A 103 -22.09 16.79 -6.20
N MET A 104 -21.24 16.26 -5.32
CA MET A 104 -20.95 14.84 -5.28
C MET A 104 -22.16 13.99 -4.89
N LEU A 105 -23.05 14.50 -4.03
CA LEU A 105 -24.34 13.85 -3.74
C LEU A 105 -25.23 13.78 -4.99
N VAL A 106 -25.24 14.83 -5.83
CA VAL A 106 -25.94 14.84 -7.12
C VAL A 106 -25.30 13.83 -8.07
N ALA A 107 -23.97 13.85 -8.20
CA ALA A 107 -23.22 12.91 -9.02
C ALA A 107 -23.48 11.45 -8.63
N ARG A 108 -23.52 11.15 -7.31
CA ARG A 108 -23.88 9.82 -6.82
C ARG A 108 -25.29 9.43 -7.27
N LYS A 109 -26.29 10.28 -7.05
CA LYS A 109 -27.65 9.99 -7.52
C LYS A 109 -27.72 9.79 -9.04
N ALA A 110 -26.96 10.58 -9.80
CA ALA A 110 -26.90 10.47 -11.25
C ALA A 110 -26.29 9.14 -11.73
N ILE A 111 -25.20 8.65 -11.11
CA ILE A 111 -24.63 7.34 -11.50
C ILE A 111 -25.55 6.17 -11.15
N TYR A 112 -26.31 6.24 -10.05
CA TYR A 112 -27.28 5.19 -9.69
C TYR A 112 -28.41 5.15 -10.71
N ARG A 113 -28.96 6.32 -11.05
CA ARG A 113 -30.02 6.44 -12.05
C ARG A 113 -29.54 6.00 -13.43
N TYR A 114 -28.37 6.47 -13.86
CA TYR A 114 -27.75 6.04 -15.10
C TYR A 114 -27.56 4.53 -15.13
N HIS A 115 -27.05 3.92 -14.06
CA HIS A 115 -26.90 2.47 -14.00
C HIS A 115 -28.24 1.74 -14.12
N ALA A 116 -29.26 2.17 -13.38
CA ALA A 116 -30.59 1.58 -13.40
C ALA A 116 -31.27 1.65 -14.78
N GLU A 117 -31.12 2.78 -15.47
CA GLU A 117 -31.68 3.02 -16.81
C GLU A 117 -30.93 2.25 -17.91
N ASN A 118 -29.63 1.97 -17.70
CA ASN A 118 -28.74 1.38 -18.72
C ASN A 118 -28.32 -0.07 -18.41
N ARG A 119 -29.04 -0.80 -17.54
CA ARG A 119 -28.69 -2.19 -17.11
C ARG A 119 -28.54 -3.19 -18.27
N ASN A 120 -29.12 -2.90 -19.43
CA ASN A 120 -29.18 -3.81 -20.58
C ASN A 120 -28.23 -3.42 -21.74
N LEU A 121 -27.42 -2.35 -21.60
CA LEU A 121 -26.51 -1.93 -22.67
C LEU A 121 -25.18 -2.68 -22.59
N LEU A 122 -24.76 -3.20 -23.74
CA LEU A 122 -23.62 -4.10 -23.90
C LEU A 122 -22.28 -3.44 -23.47
N TYR A 123 -21.42 -4.31 -22.93
CA TYR A 123 -20.02 -4.07 -22.58
C TYR A 123 -19.27 -3.32 -23.69
N GLY A 124 -18.72 -2.14 -23.34
CA GLY A 124 -17.97 -1.28 -24.27
C GLY A 124 -18.00 0.20 -23.90
N ASP A 125 -18.83 0.58 -22.93
CA ASP A 125 -19.08 1.98 -22.58
C ASP A 125 -18.04 2.60 -21.62
N PHE A 126 -18.03 3.93 -21.53
CA PHE A 126 -17.09 4.69 -20.71
C PHE A 126 -17.06 4.21 -19.25
N LYS A 127 -15.86 3.96 -18.72
CA LYS A 127 -15.66 3.49 -17.34
C LYS A 127 -15.79 4.64 -16.33
N PHE A 128 -16.99 4.86 -15.81
CA PHE A 128 -17.25 5.88 -14.78
C PHE A 128 -16.56 5.61 -13.44
N GLY A 129 -16.33 4.34 -13.09
CA GLY A 129 -15.76 3.94 -11.81
C GLY A 129 -14.50 4.70 -11.40
N PRO A 130 -13.40 4.65 -12.18
CA PRO A 130 -12.18 5.36 -11.82
C PRO A 130 -12.36 6.88 -11.74
N LEU A 131 -13.25 7.47 -12.54
CA LEU A 131 -13.54 8.91 -12.50
C LEU A 131 -14.24 9.28 -11.19
N PHE A 132 -15.29 8.56 -10.84
CA PHE A 132 -16.05 8.75 -9.61
C PHE A 132 -15.16 8.56 -8.36
N MET A 133 -14.32 7.53 -8.34
CA MET A 133 -13.45 7.27 -7.19
C MET A 133 -12.36 8.31 -7.00
N ARG A 134 -11.83 8.90 -8.09
CA ARG A 134 -10.89 10.04 -7.98
C ARG A 134 -11.58 11.29 -7.45
N LEU A 135 -12.83 11.53 -7.84
CA LEU A 135 -13.62 12.63 -7.28
C LEU A 135 -13.87 12.43 -5.78
N CYS A 136 -14.25 11.23 -5.34
CA CYS A 136 -14.30 10.89 -3.92
C CYS A 136 -12.96 11.13 -3.23
N TYR A 137 -11.85 10.76 -3.88
CA TYR A 137 -10.50 10.93 -3.33
C TYR A 137 -10.17 12.41 -3.10
N GLU A 138 -10.40 13.25 -4.11
CA GLU A 138 -10.14 14.68 -4.06
C GLU A 138 -10.99 15.38 -2.98
N LEU A 139 -12.26 14.99 -2.84
CA LEU A 139 -13.20 15.57 -1.89
C LEU A 139 -13.12 14.95 -0.49
N GLY A 140 -12.25 13.96 -0.26
CA GLY A 140 -12.15 13.27 1.04
C GLY A 140 -13.42 12.53 1.44
N MET A 141 -14.10 11.91 0.47
CA MET A 141 -15.37 11.21 0.66
C MET A 141 -15.18 9.68 0.66
N GLU A 142 -14.20 9.19 1.43
CA GLU A 142 -13.89 7.76 1.55
C GLU A 142 -15.09 6.89 1.96
N GLY A 143 -15.95 7.40 2.86
CA GLY A 143 -17.17 6.69 3.26
C GLY A 143 -18.18 6.54 2.12
N MET A 144 -18.33 7.57 1.27
CA MET A 144 -19.18 7.48 0.09
C MET A 144 -18.62 6.53 -0.96
N ALA A 145 -17.29 6.53 -1.16
CA ALA A 145 -16.62 5.61 -2.06
C ALA A 145 -16.88 4.15 -1.66
N ALA A 146 -16.66 3.82 -0.37
CA ALA A 146 -16.91 2.50 0.17
C ALA A 146 -18.39 2.11 0.02
N ALA A 147 -19.31 2.93 0.52
CA ALA A 147 -20.74 2.66 0.48
C ALA A 147 -21.23 2.39 -0.95
N THR A 148 -20.76 3.17 -1.92
CA THR A 148 -21.16 3.04 -3.33
C THR A 148 -20.63 1.75 -3.98
N LEU A 149 -19.42 1.30 -3.62
CA LEU A 149 -18.87 0.04 -4.13
C LEU A 149 -19.54 -1.19 -3.52
N THR A 150 -19.92 -1.09 -2.24
CA THR A 150 -20.56 -2.19 -1.50
C THR A 150 -22.07 -2.27 -1.72
N ASP A 151 -22.67 -1.27 -2.38
CA ASP A 151 -24.10 -1.25 -2.66
C ASP A 151 -24.48 -2.33 -3.69
N LYS A 152 -25.51 -3.10 -3.36
CA LYS A 152 -26.03 -4.18 -4.21
C LYS A 152 -26.69 -3.64 -5.47
N ASP A 153 -27.27 -2.44 -5.41
CA ASP A 153 -27.93 -1.81 -6.56
C ASP A 153 -26.96 -1.38 -7.64
N MET A 154 -25.67 -1.25 -7.29
CA MET A 154 -24.56 -0.90 -8.17
C MET A 154 -23.78 -2.11 -8.67
N LYS A 155 -24.26 -3.34 -8.39
CA LYS A 155 -23.61 -4.57 -8.85
C LYS A 155 -23.52 -4.60 -10.38
N GLY A 156 -22.30 -4.78 -10.90
CA GLY A 156 -22.04 -4.82 -12.34
C GLY A 156 -21.79 -3.45 -12.98
N PHE A 157 -21.95 -2.34 -12.25
CA PHE A 157 -21.55 -1.01 -12.74
C PHE A 157 -20.02 -0.82 -12.68
N PHE A 158 -19.40 -1.30 -11.61
CA PHE A 158 -17.96 -1.19 -11.39
C PHE A 158 -17.24 -2.48 -11.78
N ILE A 159 -16.73 -2.53 -13.02
CA ILE A 159 -16.05 -3.72 -13.57
C ILE A 159 -14.53 -3.61 -13.63
N ASP A 160 -13.98 -2.43 -13.35
CA ASP A 160 -12.54 -2.15 -13.46
C ASP A 160 -11.87 -2.22 -12.09
N SER A 161 -10.85 -3.08 -11.95
CA SER A 161 -10.03 -3.19 -10.74
C SER A 161 -9.43 -1.86 -10.31
N THR A 162 -9.17 -0.93 -11.24
CA THR A 162 -8.69 0.43 -10.94
C THR A 162 -9.65 1.19 -10.03
N THR A 163 -10.96 1.00 -10.21
CA THR A 163 -11.99 1.62 -9.37
C THR A 163 -11.82 1.22 -7.92
N PHE A 164 -11.77 -0.09 -7.68
CA PHE A 164 -11.62 -0.66 -6.34
C PHE A 164 -10.27 -0.29 -5.74
N ASN A 165 -9.18 -0.36 -6.53
CA ASN A 165 -7.84 -0.01 -6.08
C ASN A 165 -7.74 1.44 -5.58
N ILE A 166 -8.38 2.41 -6.27
CA ILE A 166 -8.40 3.81 -5.82
C ILE A 166 -9.13 3.93 -4.47
N ALA A 167 -10.30 3.30 -4.34
CA ALA A 167 -11.09 3.34 -3.10
C ALA A 167 -10.36 2.66 -1.93
N ILE A 168 -9.81 1.46 -2.14
CA ILE A 168 -9.06 0.71 -1.13
C ILE A 168 -7.81 1.50 -0.69
N ASN A 169 -7.06 2.09 -1.63
CA ASN A 169 -5.92 2.93 -1.28
C ASN A 169 -6.34 4.18 -0.49
N MET A 170 -7.46 4.82 -0.85
CA MET A 170 -8.02 5.95 -0.10
C MET A 170 -8.37 5.55 1.34
N LEU A 171 -9.12 4.45 1.51
CA LEU A 171 -9.50 3.90 2.81
C LEU A 171 -8.27 3.51 3.64
N PHE A 172 -7.28 2.90 3.01
CA PHE A 172 -6.01 2.53 3.66
C PHE A 172 -5.26 3.75 4.20
N VAL A 173 -5.13 4.81 3.39
CA VAL A 173 -4.49 6.08 3.78
C VAL A 173 -5.21 6.70 4.99
N LYS A 174 -6.54 6.58 5.04
CA LYS A 174 -7.41 7.09 6.11
C LYS A 174 -7.49 6.19 7.34
N GLY A 175 -6.85 5.01 7.32
CA GLY A 175 -6.88 4.05 8.43
C GLY A 175 -8.20 3.27 8.54
N LEU A 176 -9.08 3.33 7.53
CA LEU A 176 -10.36 2.64 7.50
C LEU A 176 -10.20 1.21 6.95
N TYR A 177 -9.42 0.39 7.66
CA TYR A 177 -9.00 -0.93 7.17
C TYR A 177 -10.13 -1.96 7.07
N GLU A 178 -11.11 -1.92 7.97
CA GLU A 178 -12.29 -2.82 7.89
C GLU A 178 -13.12 -2.50 6.65
N SER A 179 -13.41 -1.22 6.40
CA SER A 179 -14.10 -0.79 5.19
C SER A 179 -13.30 -1.14 3.91
N ALA A 180 -11.97 -1.05 3.95
CA ALA A 180 -11.12 -1.50 2.85
C ALA A 180 -11.24 -3.02 2.61
N MET A 181 -11.33 -3.81 3.68
CA MET A 181 -11.57 -5.25 3.61
C MET A 181 -12.95 -5.59 3.04
N ASP A 182 -13.99 -4.84 3.40
CA ASP A 182 -15.33 -5.01 2.84
C ASP A 182 -15.35 -4.72 1.33
N VAL A 183 -14.68 -3.65 0.89
CA VAL A 183 -14.53 -3.35 -0.54
C VAL A 183 -13.78 -4.47 -1.28
N LEU A 184 -12.75 -5.07 -0.69
CA LEU A 184 -12.03 -6.23 -1.25
C LEU A 184 -12.93 -7.47 -1.36
N ARG A 185 -13.72 -7.77 -0.32
CA ARG A 185 -14.70 -8.87 -0.33
C ARG A 185 -15.75 -8.64 -1.42
N THR A 186 -16.25 -7.41 -1.55
CA THR A 186 -17.21 -7.05 -2.59
C THR A 186 -16.60 -7.21 -3.98
N MET A 187 -15.38 -6.71 -4.22
CA MET A 187 -14.65 -6.88 -5.48
C MET A 187 -14.56 -8.36 -5.89
N LYS A 188 -14.17 -9.23 -4.95
CA LYS A 188 -14.09 -10.68 -5.17
C LYS A 188 -15.47 -11.29 -5.44
N SER A 189 -16.50 -10.91 -4.69
CA SER A 189 -17.88 -11.40 -4.87
C SER A 189 -18.53 -10.98 -6.19
N GLN A 190 -18.10 -9.84 -6.75
CA GLN A 190 -18.54 -9.35 -8.06
C GLN A 190 -17.72 -9.94 -9.21
N GLY A 191 -16.72 -10.79 -8.93
CA GLY A 191 -15.88 -11.43 -9.95
C GLY A 191 -14.89 -10.47 -10.62
N VAL A 192 -14.62 -9.31 -10.02
CA VAL A 192 -13.63 -8.37 -10.55
C VAL A 192 -12.23 -8.89 -10.20
N PRO A 193 -11.36 -9.18 -11.20
CA PRO A 193 -10.10 -9.85 -10.97
C PRO A 193 -9.12 -8.98 -10.20
N PHE A 194 -8.38 -9.60 -9.29
CA PHE A 194 -7.27 -8.95 -8.59
C PHE A 194 -6.12 -8.77 -9.57
N ASN A 195 -5.56 -7.55 -9.60
CA ASN A 195 -4.30 -7.29 -10.27
C ASN A 195 -3.17 -7.14 -9.23
N LYS A 196 -1.94 -6.92 -9.70
CA LYS A 196 -0.76 -6.74 -8.83
C LYS A 196 -0.95 -5.66 -7.74
N ASP A 197 -1.69 -4.59 -8.04
CA ASP A 197 -1.93 -3.48 -7.13
C ASP A 197 -3.00 -3.88 -6.11
N THR A 198 -4.06 -4.57 -6.54
CA THR A 198 -5.09 -5.13 -5.66
C THR A 198 -4.48 -6.12 -4.67
N LEU A 199 -3.61 -7.01 -5.13
CA LEU A 199 -2.92 -7.98 -4.28
C LEU A 199 -2.09 -7.28 -3.20
N THR A 200 -1.31 -6.26 -3.59
CA THR A 200 -0.51 -5.47 -2.66
C THR A 200 -1.39 -4.77 -1.62
N LEU A 201 -2.48 -4.14 -2.04
CA LEU A 201 -3.45 -3.48 -1.16
C LEU A 201 -4.15 -4.45 -0.21
N ALA A 202 -4.52 -5.64 -0.68
CA ALA A 202 -5.19 -6.66 0.12
C ALA A 202 -4.29 -7.17 1.25
N ILE A 203 -3.04 -7.50 0.93
CA ILE A 203 -2.05 -7.97 1.89
C ILE A 203 -1.69 -6.85 2.87
N ALA A 204 -1.53 -5.61 2.39
CA ALA A 204 -1.28 -4.46 3.26
C ALA A 204 -2.45 -4.20 4.23
N THR A 205 -3.69 -4.32 3.76
CA THR A 205 -4.89 -4.20 4.60
C THR A 205 -4.93 -5.31 5.66
N CYS A 206 -4.64 -6.56 5.26
CA CYS A 206 -4.51 -7.69 6.19
C CYS A 206 -3.42 -7.45 7.24
N TYR A 207 -2.27 -6.88 6.83
CA TYR A 207 -1.17 -6.53 7.72
C TYR A 207 -1.57 -5.51 8.80
N LYS A 208 -2.39 -4.52 8.42
CA LYS A 208 -2.89 -3.50 9.35
C LYS A 208 -3.94 -4.03 10.31
N LEU A 209 -4.83 -4.91 9.83
CA LEU A 209 -5.84 -5.56 10.68
C LEU A 209 -5.25 -6.61 11.64
N ASN A 210 -4.22 -7.35 11.19
CA ASN A 210 -3.47 -8.33 11.99
C ASN A 210 -4.34 -9.38 12.73
N THR A 211 -5.51 -9.72 12.18
CA THR A 211 -6.36 -10.81 12.70
C THR A 211 -5.92 -12.17 12.17
N ALA A 212 -6.30 -13.25 12.85
CA ALA A 212 -6.04 -14.61 12.37
C ALA A 212 -6.71 -14.90 11.02
N GLU A 213 -7.88 -14.31 10.78
CA GLU A 213 -8.58 -14.39 9.50
C GLU A 213 -7.78 -13.68 8.39
N CYS A 214 -7.33 -12.44 8.64
CA CYS A 214 -6.50 -11.69 7.70
C CYS A 214 -5.19 -12.40 7.37
N TYR A 215 -4.58 -13.07 8.34
CA TYR A 215 -3.40 -13.90 8.09
C TYR A 215 -3.71 -15.02 7.09
N ARG A 216 -4.78 -15.79 7.31
CA ARG A 216 -5.19 -16.88 6.40
C ARG A 216 -5.53 -16.35 5.00
N ILE A 217 -6.27 -15.24 4.91
CA ILE A 217 -6.59 -14.59 3.64
C ILE A 217 -5.31 -14.20 2.91
N SER A 218 -4.39 -13.52 3.59
CA SER A 218 -3.12 -13.08 3.00
C SER A 218 -2.28 -14.24 2.49
N MET A 219 -2.17 -15.34 3.24
CA MET A 219 -1.40 -16.51 2.81
C MET A 219 -2.06 -17.20 1.61
N SER A 220 -3.39 -17.37 1.66
CA SER A 220 -4.16 -17.95 0.55
C SER A 220 -4.01 -17.14 -0.74
N LEU A 221 -3.98 -15.80 -0.67
CA LEU A 221 -3.79 -14.94 -1.84
C LEU A 221 -2.39 -15.10 -2.44
N ILE A 222 -1.35 -15.23 -1.61
CA ILE A 222 0.02 -15.49 -2.10
C ILE A 222 0.09 -16.86 -2.78
N ASP A 223 -0.44 -17.90 -2.12
CA ASP A 223 -0.39 -19.27 -2.64
C ASP A 223 -1.21 -19.40 -3.96
N GLU A 224 -2.38 -18.73 -4.05
CA GLU A 224 -3.20 -18.66 -5.28
C GLU A 224 -2.43 -18.03 -6.44
N GLU A 225 -1.80 -16.88 -6.24
CA GLU A 225 -1.06 -16.19 -7.30
C GLU A 225 0.19 -16.96 -7.73
N GLN A 226 0.82 -17.69 -6.82
CA GLN A 226 1.95 -18.58 -7.12
C GLN A 226 1.55 -19.78 -7.96
N THR A 227 0.46 -20.45 -7.60
CA THR A 227 -0.06 -21.60 -8.38
C THR A 227 -0.47 -21.20 -9.79
N ARG A 228 -0.92 -19.96 -9.97
CA ARG A 228 -1.25 -19.37 -11.28
C ARG A 228 -0.02 -18.88 -12.07
N GLY A 229 1.17 -18.92 -11.48
CA GLY A 229 2.40 -18.42 -12.09
C GLY A 229 2.41 -16.90 -12.30
N GLN A 230 1.61 -16.15 -11.52
CA GLN A 230 1.53 -14.70 -11.67
C GLN A 230 2.62 -13.99 -10.90
N PHE A 231 3.02 -12.83 -11.42
CA PHE A 231 4.03 -11.99 -10.80
C PHE A 231 3.50 -11.30 -9.55
N ILE A 232 4.06 -11.65 -8.39
CA ILE A 232 3.80 -10.99 -7.11
C ILE A 232 4.84 -9.89 -6.90
N THR A 233 4.39 -8.69 -6.55
CA THR A 233 5.29 -7.56 -6.32
C THR A 233 6.15 -7.80 -5.07
N ARG A 234 7.39 -7.30 -5.09
CA ARG A 234 8.26 -7.31 -3.90
C ARG A 234 7.57 -6.65 -2.69
N HIS A 235 6.77 -5.61 -2.92
CA HIS A 235 6.06 -4.91 -1.86
C HIS A 235 4.98 -5.77 -1.21
N ALA A 236 4.22 -6.53 -2.00
CA ALA A 236 3.26 -7.52 -1.51
C ALA A 236 3.96 -8.59 -0.65
N TYR A 237 5.08 -9.14 -1.12
CA TYR A 237 5.88 -10.08 -0.32
C TYR A 237 6.39 -9.46 0.98
N CYS A 238 6.88 -8.22 0.95
CA CYS A 238 7.32 -7.52 2.15
C CYS A 238 6.20 -7.37 3.19
N PHE A 239 4.97 -7.03 2.78
CA PHE A 239 3.83 -7.00 3.71
C PHE A 239 3.48 -8.39 4.25
N ALA A 240 3.52 -9.43 3.41
CA ALA A 240 3.23 -10.80 3.82
C ALA A 240 4.27 -11.33 4.83
N VAL A 241 5.56 -11.07 4.61
CA VAL A 241 6.65 -11.35 5.56
C VAL A 241 6.40 -10.63 6.89
N ALA A 242 6.10 -9.33 6.84
CA ALA A 242 5.86 -8.54 8.03
C ALA A 242 4.64 -9.05 8.84
N LEU A 243 3.58 -9.47 8.15
CA LEU A 243 2.41 -10.06 8.79
C LEU A 243 2.74 -11.41 9.42
N ALA A 244 3.48 -12.30 8.74
CA ALA A 244 3.92 -13.58 9.30
C ALA A 244 4.79 -13.38 10.56
N LEU A 245 5.73 -12.42 10.53
CA LEU A 245 6.54 -12.06 11.70
C LEU A 245 5.68 -11.53 12.87
N ARG A 246 4.68 -10.68 12.60
CA ARG A 246 3.73 -10.21 13.63
C ARG A 246 2.90 -11.34 14.24
N ARG A 247 2.67 -12.42 13.50
CA ARG A 247 2.00 -13.65 13.97
C ARG A 247 2.94 -14.67 14.59
N ASN A 248 4.24 -14.34 14.70
CA ASN A 248 5.31 -15.22 15.17
C ASN A 248 5.45 -16.52 14.36
N ASP A 249 5.07 -16.49 13.08
CA ASP A 249 5.27 -17.60 12.14
C ASP A 249 6.55 -17.35 11.33
N VAL A 250 7.69 -17.64 11.98
CA VAL A 250 9.02 -17.33 11.45
C VAL A 250 9.36 -18.21 10.24
N GLU A 251 8.89 -19.46 10.22
CA GLU A 251 9.08 -20.39 9.11
C GLU A 251 8.38 -19.89 7.85
N LYS A 252 7.10 -19.49 7.95
CA LYS A 252 6.40 -18.92 6.79
C LYS A 252 7.00 -17.58 6.38
N ALA A 253 7.43 -16.74 7.34
CA ALA A 253 8.13 -15.50 7.03
C ALA A 253 9.41 -15.74 6.21
N HIS A 254 10.23 -16.71 6.62
CA HIS A 254 11.45 -17.09 5.90
C HIS A 254 11.13 -17.66 4.50
N SER A 255 10.15 -18.56 4.41
CA SER A 255 9.68 -19.14 3.16
C SER A 255 9.26 -18.06 2.15
N ILE A 256 8.42 -17.11 2.57
CA ILE A 256 7.98 -16.00 1.71
C ILE A 256 9.16 -15.09 1.35
N TYR A 257 10.04 -14.79 2.32
CA TYR A 257 11.20 -13.93 2.08
C TYR A 257 12.15 -14.50 1.02
N SER A 258 12.34 -15.82 1.00
CA SER A 258 13.18 -16.50 0.00
C SER A 258 12.66 -16.39 -1.44
N GLN A 259 11.38 -16.07 -1.62
CA GLN A 259 10.75 -15.89 -2.93
C GLN A 259 10.96 -14.47 -3.49
N ILE A 260 11.53 -13.55 -2.71
CA ILE A 260 11.83 -12.19 -3.16
C ILE A 260 13.07 -12.20 -4.05
N MET A 261 12.90 -11.88 -5.35
CA MET A 261 13.97 -11.93 -6.35
C MET A 261 15.19 -11.03 -6.05
N SER A 262 14.97 -9.83 -5.49
CA SER A 262 16.06 -8.92 -5.09
C SER A 262 15.83 -8.41 -3.67
N THR A 263 16.86 -8.60 -2.84
CA THR A 263 16.84 -8.28 -1.41
C THR A 263 17.71 -7.08 -1.05
N ASP A 264 18.25 -6.36 -2.03
CA ASP A 264 19.10 -5.16 -1.86
C ASP A 264 18.31 -3.96 -1.27
N SER A 265 17.00 -4.13 -1.21
CA SER A 265 16.04 -3.42 -0.37
C SER A 265 16.53 -2.95 1.01
N LYS A 266 16.54 -1.65 1.37
CA LYS A 266 16.61 -1.22 2.79
C LYS A 266 15.62 -2.04 3.64
N LEU A 267 14.37 -2.10 3.20
CA LEU A 267 13.32 -2.89 3.83
C LEU A 267 13.61 -4.41 3.85
N CYS A 268 14.17 -4.97 2.77
CA CYS A 268 14.49 -6.40 2.74
C CYS A 268 15.66 -6.75 3.66
N GLN A 269 16.72 -5.95 3.70
CA GLN A 269 17.84 -6.14 4.62
C GLN A 269 17.38 -6.10 6.07
N ASN A 270 16.47 -5.18 6.40
CA ASN A 270 15.85 -5.14 7.72
C ASN A 270 15.02 -6.40 8.02
N PHE A 271 14.22 -6.90 7.07
CA PHE A 271 13.50 -8.16 7.27
C PHE A 271 14.42 -9.37 7.39
N LYS A 272 15.53 -9.42 6.64
CA LYS A 272 16.52 -10.49 6.76
C LYS A 272 17.06 -10.57 8.18
N VAL A 273 17.47 -9.43 8.75
CA VAL A 273 17.96 -9.34 10.12
C VAL A 273 16.85 -9.71 11.11
N MET A 274 15.63 -9.19 10.92
CA MET A 274 14.47 -9.50 11.75
C MET A 274 14.15 -11.01 11.78
N ILE A 275 14.14 -11.67 10.63
CA ILE A 275 13.91 -13.12 10.51
C ILE A 275 14.98 -13.88 11.29
N LEU A 276 16.28 -13.58 11.08
CA LEU A 276 17.38 -14.24 11.79
C LEU A 276 17.27 -14.08 13.31
N ILE A 277 16.96 -12.88 13.79
CA ILE A 277 16.76 -12.60 15.22
C ILE A 277 15.60 -13.43 15.76
N MET A 278 14.47 -13.49 15.05
CA MET A 278 13.28 -14.22 15.48
C MET A 278 13.45 -15.74 15.39
N SER A 279 14.27 -16.25 14.47
CA SER A 279 14.69 -17.65 14.40
C SER A 279 15.66 -18.04 15.53
N GLY A 280 16.21 -17.06 16.27
CA GLY A 280 17.21 -17.27 17.31
C GLY A 280 18.66 -17.29 16.80
N ASP A 281 18.88 -17.11 15.50
CA ASP A 281 20.21 -16.99 14.89
C ASP A 281 20.78 -15.57 15.04
N VAL A 282 21.11 -15.22 16.29
CA VAL A 282 21.69 -13.92 16.62
C VAL A 282 23.06 -13.72 15.96
N LEU A 283 23.84 -14.78 15.80
CA LEU A 283 25.17 -14.69 15.17
C LEU A 283 25.07 -14.45 13.67
N GLY A 284 24.10 -15.06 12.99
CA GLY A 284 23.76 -14.75 11.60
C GLY A 284 23.32 -13.29 11.45
N ALA A 285 22.46 -12.80 12.34
CA ALA A 285 22.03 -11.39 12.34
C ALA A 285 23.23 -10.43 12.50
N VAL A 286 24.12 -10.69 13.46
CA VAL A 286 25.36 -9.93 13.65
C VAL A 286 26.24 -9.99 12.39
N SER A 287 26.36 -11.15 11.75
CA SER A 287 27.17 -11.30 10.54
C SER A 287 26.63 -10.46 9.38
N VAL A 288 25.31 -10.39 9.21
CA VAL A 288 24.66 -9.53 8.21
C VAL A 288 24.93 -8.05 8.49
N LEU A 289 24.81 -7.63 9.75
CA LEU A 289 25.07 -6.25 10.17
C LEU A 289 26.55 -5.85 10.00
N SER A 290 27.48 -6.71 10.41
CA SER A 290 28.92 -6.48 10.22
C SER A 290 29.29 -6.41 8.74
N ALA A 291 28.70 -7.26 7.89
CA ALA A 291 28.94 -7.23 6.45
C ALA A 291 28.47 -5.92 5.80
N ALA A 292 27.38 -5.32 6.31
CA ALA A 292 26.87 -4.03 5.84
C ALA A 292 27.80 -2.84 6.18
N MET A 293 28.74 -3.03 7.13
CA MET A 293 29.73 -2.02 7.49
C MET A 293 31.02 -2.12 6.67
N SER A 294 31.31 -3.29 6.10
CA SER A 294 32.52 -3.54 5.31
C SER A 294 32.70 -2.47 4.22
N PRO A 295 33.94 -2.04 3.94
CA PRO A 295 34.19 -1.03 2.91
C PRO A 295 33.57 -1.48 1.59
N SER A 296 32.54 -0.76 1.13
CA SER A 296 31.99 -0.99 -0.21
C SER A 296 33.10 -0.70 -1.22
N ARG A 297 33.29 -1.59 -2.19
CA ARG A 297 34.25 -1.40 -3.30
C ARG A 297 33.94 -0.15 -4.14
N SER A 298 32.75 0.42 -3.98
CA SER A 298 32.30 1.63 -4.66
C SER A 298 31.83 2.68 -3.66
N PHE A 299 32.48 3.85 -3.70
CA PHE A 299 32.11 5.05 -2.92
C PHE A 299 30.71 5.58 -3.24
N PHE A 300 30.14 5.20 -4.39
CA PHE A 300 28.85 5.69 -4.87
C PHE A 300 27.66 4.85 -4.41
N VAL A 301 27.89 3.67 -3.81
CA VAL A 301 26.80 2.81 -3.32
C VAL A 301 26.45 3.23 -1.90
N LYS A 302 25.20 3.65 -1.69
CA LYS A 302 24.68 3.93 -0.35
C LYS A 302 24.80 2.66 0.50
N LYS A 303 25.39 2.80 1.69
CA LYS A 303 25.47 1.70 2.65
C LYS A 303 24.05 1.31 3.11
N PRO A 304 23.81 0.03 3.45
CA PRO A 304 22.53 -0.39 4.00
C PRO A 304 22.23 0.34 5.31
N GLU A 305 20.99 0.77 5.46
CA GLU A 305 20.47 1.41 6.68
C GLU A 305 19.52 0.45 7.41
N PHE A 306 19.58 0.44 8.73
CA PHE A 306 18.76 -0.40 9.59
C PHE A 306 17.83 0.45 10.45
N SER A 307 16.62 -0.07 10.70
CA SER A 307 15.68 0.54 11.64
C SER A 307 16.17 0.34 13.06
N LYS A 308 16.03 1.38 13.89
CA LYS A 308 16.27 1.29 15.33
C LYS A 308 15.47 0.14 15.98
N GLU A 309 14.24 -0.09 15.53
CA GLU A 309 13.40 -1.21 15.98
C GLU A 309 14.09 -2.58 15.83
N VAL A 310 14.79 -2.80 14.71
CA VAL A 310 15.47 -4.07 14.42
C VAL A 310 16.72 -4.23 15.28
N VAL A 311 17.46 -3.13 15.47
CA VAL A 311 18.68 -3.08 16.27
C VAL A 311 18.37 -3.28 17.75
N ASP A 312 17.35 -2.59 18.27
CA ASP A 312 16.89 -2.72 19.66
C ASP A 312 16.42 -4.15 19.96
N LEU A 313 15.74 -4.79 18.99
CA LEU A 313 15.35 -6.20 19.14
C LEU A 313 16.56 -7.14 19.21
N LEU A 314 17.61 -6.89 18.42
CA LEU A 314 18.85 -7.67 18.48
C LEU A 314 19.50 -7.56 19.86
N LEU A 315 19.60 -6.34 20.40
CA LEU A 315 20.13 -6.08 21.73
C LEU A 315 19.34 -6.86 22.79
N LEU A 316 18.02 -6.73 22.79
CA LEU A 316 17.14 -7.43 23.70
C LEU A 316 17.33 -8.97 23.64
N ARG A 317 17.45 -9.53 22.43
CA ARG A 317 17.66 -10.99 22.25
C ARG A 317 19.05 -11.45 22.66
N SER A 318 20.01 -10.54 22.79
CA SER A 318 21.37 -10.81 23.23
C SER A 318 21.58 -10.71 24.74
N GLU A 319 20.61 -10.17 25.48
CA GLU A 319 20.70 -10.02 26.93
C GLU A 319 20.95 -11.36 27.63
N GLY A 320 21.95 -11.37 28.53
CA GLY A 320 22.35 -12.56 29.29
C GLY A 320 23.02 -13.66 28.46
N ARG A 321 23.39 -13.39 27.19
CA ARG A 321 24.02 -14.39 26.30
C ARG A 321 25.50 -14.07 26.03
N PRO A 322 26.33 -15.08 25.69
CA PRO A 322 27.78 -14.90 25.50
C PRO A 322 28.17 -13.89 24.41
N PHE A 323 27.29 -13.66 23.44
CA PHE A 323 27.53 -12.76 22.31
C PHE A 323 27.07 -11.32 22.54
N LYS A 324 26.59 -10.96 23.74
CA LYS A 324 26.13 -9.60 24.07
C LYS A 324 27.15 -8.51 23.73
N MET A 325 28.39 -8.67 24.19
CA MET A 325 29.46 -7.69 23.93
C MET A 325 29.69 -7.46 22.42
N LYS A 326 29.63 -8.54 21.63
CA LYS A 326 29.79 -8.46 20.17
C LYS A 326 28.63 -7.73 19.52
N VAL A 327 27.40 -7.97 19.99
CA VAL A 327 26.20 -7.26 19.51
C VAL A 327 26.32 -5.77 19.83
N GLU A 328 26.59 -5.40 21.08
CA GLU A 328 26.75 -4.00 21.52
C GLU A 328 27.83 -3.27 20.72
N GLN A 329 28.96 -3.93 20.45
CA GLN A 329 30.02 -3.38 19.62
C GLN A 329 29.55 -3.09 18.19
N VAL A 330 28.88 -4.04 17.53
CA VAL A 330 28.38 -3.86 16.16
C VAL A 330 27.30 -2.79 16.09
N VAL A 331 26.40 -2.73 17.08
CA VAL A 331 25.37 -1.69 17.15
C VAL A 331 25.99 -0.31 17.30
N THR A 332 26.93 -0.14 18.23
CA THR A 332 27.63 1.13 18.44
C THR A 332 28.34 1.59 17.16
N GLN A 333 28.95 0.67 16.42
CA GLN A 333 29.62 0.99 15.16
C GLN A 333 28.62 1.41 14.07
N LEU A 334 27.46 0.77 13.97
CA LEU A 334 26.41 1.16 13.03
C LEU A 334 25.85 2.56 13.35
N GLU A 335 25.67 2.87 14.64
CA GLU A 335 25.22 4.19 15.09
C GLU A 335 26.24 5.27 14.76
N GLN A 336 27.53 5.03 15.05
CA GLN A 336 28.63 5.94 14.70
C GLN A 336 28.75 6.15 13.18
N ALA A 337 28.45 5.13 12.39
CA ALA A 337 28.44 5.21 10.93
C ALA A 337 27.18 5.87 10.34
N GLY A 338 26.21 6.26 11.16
CA GLY A 338 24.93 6.83 10.71
C GLY A 338 24.05 5.83 9.94
N GLN A 339 24.26 4.52 10.13
CA GLN A 339 23.51 3.46 9.45
C GLN A 339 22.26 3.02 10.21
N VAL A 340 21.97 3.62 11.38
CA VAL A 340 20.75 3.38 12.15
C VAL A 340 19.78 4.54 11.96
N THR A 341 18.54 4.23 11.59
CA THR A 341 17.49 5.21 11.28
C THR A 341 16.30 5.06 12.22
N GLN A 342 15.64 6.18 12.55
CA GLN A 342 14.41 6.20 13.37
C GLN A 342 13.16 5.76 12.59
N GLU A 343 13.29 5.51 11.29
CA GLU A 343 12.21 5.03 10.43
C GLU A 343 11.83 3.59 10.82
N THR A 344 10.57 3.35 11.18
CA THR A 344 10.10 2.02 11.57
C THR A 344 9.92 1.10 10.36
N LEU A 345 9.81 -0.22 10.57
CA LEU A 345 9.48 -1.13 9.47
C LEU A 345 8.09 -0.85 8.89
N ASP A 346 7.15 -0.41 9.73
CA ASP A 346 5.80 -0.03 9.31
C ASP A 346 5.84 1.23 8.43
N ASP A 347 6.67 2.22 8.75
CA ASP A 347 6.88 3.42 7.93
C ASP A 347 7.49 3.07 6.57
N MET A 348 8.51 2.21 6.55
CA MET A 348 9.14 1.74 5.31
C MET A 348 8.16 0.97 4.43
N LEU A 349 7.29 0.15 5.02
CA LEU A 349 6.24 -0.60 4.32
C LEU A 349 5.15 0.32 3.78
N CYS A 350 4.71 1.32 4.54
CA CYS A 350 3.58 2.17 4.17
C CYS A 350 3.98 3.42 3.37
N ARG A 351 5.26 3.52 2.97
CA ARG A 351 5.76 4.60 2.12
C ARG A 351 5.34 4.38 0.67
N VAL A 352 4.98 5.47 -0.01
CA VAL A 352 4.68 5.47 -1.44
C VAL A 352 5.90 4.99 -2.22
N PRO A 353 5.76 3.98 -3.10
CA PRO A 353 6.79 3.67 -4.07
C PRO A 353 7.08 4.94 -4.88
N THR A 354 8.35 5.35 -4.96
CA THR A 354 8.74 6.44 -5.85
C THR A 354 8.46 5.97 -7.29
N GLY A 355 7.31 6.36 -7.82
CA GLY A 355 6.99 6.19 -9.24
C GLY A 355 8.03 6.90 -10.11
N LYS A 356 8.04 6.60 -11.41
CA LYS A 356 8.86 7.35 -12.36
C LYS A 356 8.32 8.78 -12.39
N ARG A 357 8.82 9.67 -11.51
CA ARG A 357 8.52 11.10 -11.57
C ARG A 357 8.83 11.53 -13.00
N LYS A 358 7.79 11.81 -13.80
CA LYS A 358 8.00 12.60 -15.01
C LYS A 358 8.65 13.90 -14.53
N PRO A 359 9.77 14.34 -15.12
CA PRO A 359 10.31 15.65 -14.79
C PRO A 359 9.16 16.63 -14.98
N VAL A 360 8.92 17.44 -13.94
CA VAL A 360 7.96 18.54 -14.03
C VAL A 360 8.43 19.36 -15.22
N ILE A 361 7.69 19.28 -16.33
CA ILE A 361 7.81 20.29 -17.38
C ILE A 361 7.24 21.52 -16.69
N LEU A 362 8.14 22.31 -16.07
CA LEU A 362 7.88 23.71 -15.86
C LEU A 362 7.43 24.21 -17.22
N GLU A 363 6.16 24.58 -17.32
CA GLU A 363 5.69 25.35 -18.46
C GLU A 363 6.75 26.41 -18.69
N VAL A 364 7.43 26.31 -19.84
CA VAL A 364 8.23 27.40 -20.34
C VAL A 364 7.22 28.51 -20.51
N VAL A 365 7.10 29.33 -19.47
CA VAL A 365 6.57 30.68 -19.56
C VAL A 365 7.33 31.23 -20.75
N ARG A 366 6.64 31.37 -21.89
CA ARG A 366 7.17 32.01 -23.07
C ARG A 366 7.66 33.36 -22.59
N ARG A 367 8.96 33.48 -22.31
CA ARG A 367 9.62 34.74 -22.02
C ARG A 367 9.67 35.46 -23.35
N THR A 368 8.57 36.12 -23.70
CA THR A 368 8.57 37.18 -24.70
C THR A 368 9.51 38.26 -24.17
N SER A 369 10.62 38.45 -24.87
CA SER A 369 11.52 39.57 -24.62
C SER A 369 10.72 40.87 -24.67
N ARG A 370 10.78 41.67 -23.60
CA ARG A 370 10.08 42.96 -23.52
C ARG A 370 10.69 44.05 -24.42
N ARG A 371 11.73 43.75 -25.21
CA ARG A 371 12.36 44.73 -26.12
C ARG A 371 12.12 44.47 -27.61
N THR A 372 11.76 43.26 -28.02
CA THR A 372 11.51 42.92 -29.42
C THR A 372 10.39 41.89 -29.45
N ARG A 373 9.19 42.28 -29.88
CA ARG A 373 7.99 41.43 -29.92
C ARG A 373 8.07 40.36 -31.04
N THR A 374 9.05 39.46 -31.00
CA THR A 374 9.14 38.31 -31.91
C THR A 374 9.62 37.05 -31.18
N SER A 375 9.13 35.90 -31.65
CA SER A 375 9.41 34.55 -31.11
C SER A 375 10.80 34.08 -31.53
N LEU A 376 11.60 33.55 -30.59
CA LEU A 376 12.98 33.06 -30.79
C LEU A 376 13.12 31.78 -31.65
N GLN A 377 12.11 31.41 -32.44
CA GLN A 377 12.14 30.21 -33.30
C GLN A 377 12.30 30.50 -34.80
N SER A 378 12.59 31.74 -35.22
CA SER A 378 12.66 32.10 -36.65
C SER A 378 14.05 32.05 -37.29
N ASN A 379 15.13 31.68 -36.59
CA ASN A 379 16.49 31.80 -37.14
C ASN A 379 17.26 30.47 -37.31
N LEU A 380 16.56 29.37 -37.61
CA LEU A 380 17.22 28.08 -37.90
C LEU A 380 16.94 27.54 -39.31
N LEU A 381 16.61 28.41 -40.26
CA LEU A 381 16.61 28.11 -41.69
C LEU A 381 17.17 29.32 -42.45
N SER A 382 18.49 29.48 -42.42
CA SER A 382 19.27 30.27 -43.38
C SER A 382 20.75 29.94 -43.17
N GLU A 383 21.17 28.81 -43.75
CA GLU A 383 22.32 28.68 -44.65
C GLU A 383 22.28 27.30 -45.31
#